data_AF-A0A2G8Y4U7-F1
#
_entry.id   AF-A0A2G8Y4U7-F1
#
_cell.length_a   1.000
_cell.length_b   1.000
_cell.length_c   1.000
_cell.angle_alpha   90.00
_cell.angle_beta   90.00
_cell.angle_gamma   90.00
#
_symmetry.space_group_name_H-M   'P 1'
#
loop_
_entity.id
_entity.type
_entity.pdbx_description
1 polymer ?
#
loop_
_entity_poly.entity_id
_entity_poly.type
_entity_poly.pdbx_seq_one_letter_code
_entity_poly.pdbx_strand_id
1 'polypeptide(L)' 'MQISIADDDSGVVFSLEVSAGTTVDALKALIEAETRIPPNEQQLLVDMQPI' A
#
# COMPACT_ATOMS: atom_id res chain seq x y z
N MET A 1 7.80 -4.84 9.23
CA MET A 1 8.23 -4.80 7.81
C MET A 1 7.92 -3.41 7.30
N GLN A 2 8.85 -2.78 6.60
CA GLN A 2 8.61 -1.46 6.00
C GLN A 2 8.27 -1.67 4.53
N ILE A 3 7.09 -1.20 4.12
CA ILE A 3 6.69 -1.17 2.72
C ILE A 3 6.81 0.26 2.21
N SER A 4 7.29 0.40 0.97
CA SER A 4 7.29 1.69 0.28
C SER A 4 6.12 1.69 -0.69
N ILE A 5 5.22 2.65 -0.54
CA ILE A 5 4.06 2.82 -1.40
C ILE A 5 4.36 4.03 -2.28
N ALA A 6 4.23 3.85 -3.60
CA ALA A 6 4.34 4.93 -4.56
C ALA A 6 2.93 5.31 -5.00
N ASP A 7 2.58 6.57 -4.78
CA ASP A 7 1.37 7.17 -5.32
C ASP A 7 1.64 7.58 -6.77
N ASP A 8 0.97 6.94 -7.73
CA ASP A 8 1.22 7.17 -9.17
C ASP A 8 0.68 8.53 -9.64
N ASP A 9 -0.34 9.07 -8.95
CA ASP A 9 -0.99 10.35 -9.29
C ASP A 9 -0.14 11.56 -8.86
N SER A 10 0.52 11.47 -7.70
CA SER A 10 1.36 12.54 -7.14
C SER A 10 2.86 12.30 -7.26
N GLY A 11 3.29 11.07 -7.57
CA GLY A 11 4.70 10.66 -7.61
C GLY A 11 5.36 10.60 -6.22
N VAL A 12 4.58 10.66 -5.14
CA VAL A 12 5.08 10.65 -3.77
C VAL A 12 5.27 9.21 -3.31
N VAL A 13 6.49 8.89 -2.90
CA VAL A 13 6.81 7.61 -2.26
C VAL A 13 6.81 7.80 -0.75
N PHE A 14 5.97 7.06 -0.05
CA PHE A 14 5.90 7.09 1.42
C PHE A 14 6.14 5.69 2.00
N SER A 15 6.72 5.67 3.20
CA SER A 15 7.06 4.43 3.91
C SER A 15 6.04 4.13 4.98
N LEU A 16 5.40 2.96 4.90
CA LEU A 16 4.47 2.50 5.92
C LEU A 16 5.06 1.30 6.66
N GLU A 17 5.02 1.35 8.00
CA GLU A 17 5.39 0.21 8.83
C GLU A 17 4.20 -0.72 9.01
N VAL A 18 4.35 -1.96 8.55
CA VAL A 18 3.34 -3.02 8.70
C VAL A 18 3.90 -4.23 9.46
N SER A 19 3.04 -4.88 10.25
CA SER A 19 3.43 -6.04 11.03
C SER A 19 3.43 -7.31 10.16
N ALA A 20 4.33 -8.26 10.47
CA ALA A 20 4.33 -9.58 9.86
C ALA A 20 3.11 -10.37 10.35
N GLY A 21 1.97 -10.19 9.67
CA GLY A 21 0.66 -10.69 10.09
C GLY A 21 -0.50 -9.80 9.63
N THR A 22 -0.20 -8.58 9.15
CA THR A 22 -1.17 -7.73 8.47
C THR A 22 -1.62 -8.41 7.17
N THR A 23 -2.93 -8.61 7.01
CA THR A 23 -3.51 -9.15 5.78
C THR A 23 -3.53 -8.10 4.68
N VAL A 24 -3.69 -8.54 3.43
CA VAL A 24 -3.79 -7.63 2.26
C VAL A 24 -4.95 -6.65 2.43
N ASP A 25 -6.13 -7.10 2.87
CA ASP A 25 -7.27 -6.22 3.13
C ASP A 25 -6.99 -5.16 4.20
N ALA A 26 -6.35 -5.57 5.31
CA ALA A 26 -5.98 -4.64 6.38
C ALA A 26 -4.93 -3.62 5.89
N LEU A 27 -4.01 -4.06 5.03
CA LEU A 27 -3.01 -3.19 4.43
C LEU A 27 -3.67 -2.16 3.50
N LYS A 28 -4.60 -2.58 2.65
CA LYS A 28 -5.31 -1.68 1.73
C LYS A 28 -6.11 -0.60 2.47
N ALA A 29 -6.73 -0.96 3.59
CA ALA A 29 -7.44 -0.01 4.45
C ALA A 29 -6.51 1.03 5.09
N LEU A 30 -5.30 0.64 5.49
CA LEU A 30 -4.29 1.57 6.01
C LEU A 30 -3.80 2.53 4.93
N ILE A 31 -3.58 2.03 3.72
CA ILE A 31 -3.16 2.85 2.57
C ILE A 31 -4.27 3.83 2.20
N GLU A 32 -5.53 3.41 2.18
CA GLU A 32 -6.68 4.28 1.93
C GLU A 32 -6.76 5.41 2.97
N ALA A 33 -6.53 5.10 4.24
CA ALA A 33 -6.54 6.11 5.30
C ALA A 33 -5.46 7.19 5.10
N GLU A 34 -4.26 6.81 4.66
CA GLU A 34 -3.14 7.74 4.47
C GLU A 34 -3.18 8.49 3.13
N THR A 35 -3.55 7.81 2.04
CA THR A 35 -3.53 8.39 0.67
C THR A 35 -4.87 8.94 0.21
N ARG A 36 -5.96 8.50 0.83
CA ARG A 36 -7.34 8.63 0.31
C ARG A 36 -7.58 7.96 -1.04
N ILE A 37 -6.72 7.03 -1.46
CA ILE A 37 -6.95 6.20 -2.64
C ILE A 37 -7.80 4.99 -2.23
N PRO A 38 -8.92 4.73 -2.91
CA PRO A 38 -9.78 3.62 -2.55
C PRO A 38 -9.08 2.27 -2.84
N PRO A 39 -9.36 1.23 -2.04
CA PRO A 39 -8.62 -0.04 -2.03
C PRO A 39 -8.77 -0.88 -3.32
N ASN A 40 -9.75 -0.54 -4.16
CA ASN A 40 -9.95 -1.10 -5.49
C ASN A 40 -9.02 -0.48 -6.55
N GLU A 41 -8.51 0.72 -6.32
CA GLU A 41 -7.57 1.45 -7.18
C GLU A 41 -6.12 1.25 -6.74
N GLN A 42 -5.90 0.69 -5.55
CA GLN A 42 -4.58 0.33 -5.06
C GLN A 42 -4.06 -0.98 -5.70
N GLN A 43 -2.89 -0.91 -6.34
CA GLN A 43 -2.16 -2.08 -6.79
C GLN A 43 -0.98 -2.38 -5.86
N LEU A 44 -1.00 -3.55 -5.24
CA LEU A 44 0.08 -4.03 -4.38
C LEU A 44 0.97 -4.95 -5.20
N LEU A 45 2.27 -4.65 -5.19
CA LEU A 45 3.29 -5.43 -5.90
C LEU A 45 4.25 -6.04 -4.88
N VAL A 46 4.42 -7.36 -4.91
CA VAL A 46 5.43 -8.10 -4.15
C VAL A 46 6.39 -8.73 -5.15
N ASP A 47 7.68 -8.41 -5.06
CA ASP A 47 8.69 -8.86 -6.03
C ASP A 47 8.32 -8.54 -7.49
N MET A 48 7.73 -7.36 -7.72
CA MET A 48 7.20 -6.93 -9.03
C MET A 48 6.00 -7.75 -9.55
N GLN A 49 5.40 -8.59 -8.71
CA GLN A 49 4.18 -9.34 -9.03
C GLN A 49 2.96 -8.77 -8.32
N PRO A 50 1.83 -8.56 -9.02
CA PRO A 50 0.59 -8.17 -8.37
C PRO A 50 0.08 -9.31 -7.48
N ILE A 51 -0.46 -8.96 -6.31
CA ILE A 51 -1.03 -9.90 -5.33
C ILE A 51 -2.56 -9.83 -5.25
#